data_AF-A0A935MQK4-F1
#
_entry.id   AF-A0A935MQK4-F1
#
_cell.length_a   1.000
_cell.length_b   1.000
_cell.length_c   1.000
_cell.angle_alpha   90.00
_cell.angle_beta   90.00
_cell.angle_gamma   90.00
#
_symmetry.space_group_name_H-M   'P 1'
#
loop_
_entity.id
_entity.type
_entity.pdbx_description
1 polymer ?
#
loop_
_entity_poly.entity_id
_entity_poly.type
_entity_poly.pdbx_seq_one_letter_code
_entity_poly.pdbx_strand_id
1 'polypeptide(L)'
;MTAKEHNRLVGIFLMAHGGLQAVVMAILTVVYGILGAAMIAGSRNNEGRTVGAFFIVAVIVLAIFSILFTGSQILGGYKLFKEKPNARVWGIIGSIISCLSFPLGTAVGVYGMWFLFGDMGKQMYLNAGMPQQMFQQPNYDYQQQPPPPNSWQ
;
A
#
# COMPACT_ATOMS: atom_id res chain seq x y z
N MET A 1 9.68 17.90 7.34
CA MET A 1 8.68 17.62 6.29
C MET A 1 7.30 17.70 6.92
N THR A 2 6.33 18.30 6.23
CA THR A 2 4.93 18.40 6.69
C THR A 2 4.19 17.08 6.46
N ALA A 3 3.06 16.86 7.15
CA ALA A 3 2.23 15.66 6.94
C ALA A 3 1.79 15.49 5.47
N LYS A 4 1.51 16.62 4.79
CA LYS A 4 1.16 16.66 3.37
C LYS A 4 2.32 16.23 2.46
N GLU A 5 3.54 16.64 2.78
CA GLU A 5 4.75 16.22 2.05
C GLU A 5 4.99 14.73 2.20
N HIS A 6 4.93 14.20 3.42
CA HIS A 6 5.04 12.76 3.67
C HIS A 6 3.97 11.97 2.92
N ASN A 7 2.72 12.42 2.99
CA ASN A 7 1.61 11.79 2.27
C ASN A 7 1.82 11.76 0.75
N ARG A 8 2.26 12.88 0.17
CA ARG A 8 2.57 12.98 -1.25
C ARG A 8 3.74 12.07 -1.63
N LEU A 9 4.77 11.99 -0.79
CA LEU A 9 5.95 11.15 -1.03
C LEU A 9 5.60 9.66 -0.99
N VAL A 10 4.84 9.20 0.02
CA VAL A 10 4.31 7.82 0.08
C VAL A 10 3.48 7.52 -1.18
N GLY A 11 2.65 8.47 -1.60
CA GLY A 11 1.85 8.35 -2.82
C GLY A 11 2.71 8.13 -4.07
N ILE A 12 3.77 8.93 -4.23
CA ILE A 12 4.72 8.81 -5.35
C ILE A 12 5.46 7.48 -5.29
N PHE A 13 5.95 7.06 -4.11
CA PHE A 13 6.67 5.79 -3.97
C PHE A 13 5.80 4.58 -4.31
N LEU A 14 4.55 4.55 -3.87
CA LEU A 14 3.62 3.48 -4.23
C LEU A 14 3.32 3.45 -5.73
N MET A 15 3.11 4.61 -6.35
CA MET A 15 2.90 4.68 -7.81
C MET A 15 4.15 4.28 -8.59
N ALA A 16 5.34 4.71 -8.15
CA ALA A 16 6.60 4.39 -8.80
C ALA A 16 6.93 2.90 -8.70
N HIS A 17 6.83 2.31 -7.50
CA HIS A 17 7.05 0.88 -7.30
C HIS A 17 5.98 0.04 -8.00
N GLY A 18 4.70 0.38 -7.87
CA GLY A 18 3.61 -0.31 -8.55
C GLY A 18 3.72 -0.24 -10.08
N GLY A 19 4.14 0.91 -10.62
CA GLY A 19 4.39 1.09 -12.05
C GLY A 19 5.58 0.26 -12.55
N LEU A 20 6.71 0.28 -11.83
CA LEU A 20 7.86 -0.57 -12.15
C LEU A 20 7.50 -2.05 -12.12
N GLN A 21 6.77 -2.48 -11.09
CA GLN A 21 6.29 -3.85 -10.94
C GLN A 21 5.33 -4.23 -12.08
N ALA A 22 4.45 -3.33 -12.51
CA ALA A 22 3.55 -3.56 -13.65
C ALA A 22 4.32 -3.79 -14.96
N VAL A 23 5.38 -3.01 -15.21
CA VAL A 23 6.24 -3.20 -16.39
C VAL A 23 6.91 -4.58 -16.36
N VAL A 24 7.51 -4.96 -15.22
CA VAL A 24 8.16 -6.27 -15.08
C VAL A 24 7.14 -7.41 -15.30
N MET A 25 5.97 -7.34 -14.67
CA MET A 25 4.92 -8.34 -14.82
C MET A 25 4.37 -8.41 -16.24
N ALA A 26 4.22 -7.27 -16.93
CA ALA A 26 3.81 -7.23 -18.33
C ALA A 26 4.83 -7.91 -19.23
N ILE A 27 6.12 -7.65 -19.04
CA ILE A 27 7.20 -8.31 -19.79
C ILE A 27 7.15 -9.83 -19.57
N LEU A 28 7.03 -10.29 -18.31
CA LEU A 28 6.93 -11.72 -18.01
C LEU A 28 5.69 -12.36 -18.66
N THR A 29 4.54 -11.69 -18.60
CA THR A 29 3.30 -12.15 -19.24
C THR A 29 3.48 -12.35 -20.74
N VAL A 30 4.14 -11.40 -21.41
CA VAL A 30 4.43 -11.48 -22.84
C VAL A 30 5.41 -12.64 -23.14
N VAL A 31 6.51 -12.74 -22.38
CA VAL A 31 7.51 -13.80 -22.60
C VAL A 31 6.90 -15.18 -22.41
N TYR A 32 6.22 -15.44 -21.29
CA TYR A 32 5.58 -16.73 -21.05
C TYR A 32 4.42 -17.00 -22.03
N GLY A 33 3.71 -15.97 -22.48
CA GLY A 33 2.68 -16.09 -23.50
C GLY A 33 3.26 -16.54 -24.84
N ILE A 34 4.36 -15.93 -25.27
CA ILE A 34 5.08 -16.32 -26.50
C ILE A 34 5.60 -17.74 -26.38
N LEU A 35 6.24 -18.09 -25.26
CA LEU A 35 6.77 -19.45 -25.04
C LEU A 35 5.65 -20.50 -25.06
N GLY A 36 4.54 -20.25 -24.35
CA GLY A 36 3.39 -21.15 -24.33
C GLY A 36 2.78 -21.33 -25.71
N ALA A 37 2.55 -20.23 -26.44
CA ALA A 37 2.00 -20.26 -27.79
C ALA A 37 2.92 -20.99 -28.79
N ALA A 38 4.23 -20.71 -28.73
CA ALA A 38 5.22 -21.34 -29.60
C ALA A 38 5.31 -22.86 -29.35
N MET A 39 5.23 -23.30 -28.09
CA MET A 39 5.24 -24.73 -27.74
C MET A 39 3.97 -25.45 -28.25
N ILE A 40 2.80 -24.82 -28.12
CA ILE A 40 1.54 -25.39 -28.63
C ILE A 40 1.56 -25.50 -30.16
N ALA A 41 2.04 -24.45 -30.84
CA ALA A 41 2.08 -24.39 -32.30
C ALA A 41 3.17 -25.28 -32.92
N GLY A 42 4.33 -25.39 -32.25
CA GLY A 42 5.50 -26.12 -32.73
C GLY A 42 5.54 -27.60 -32.35
N SER A 43 4.78 -28.03 -31.33
CA SER A 43 4.80 -29.43 -30.89
C SER A 43 4.02 -30.35 -31.83
N ARG A 44 4.65 -31.49 -32.18
CA ARG A 44 4.04 -32.58 -32.95
C ARG A 44 3.39 -33.65 -32.08
N ASN A 45 3.66 -33.65 -30.77
CA ASN A 45 3.09 -34.60 -29.82
C ASN A 45 2.21 -33.89 -28.78
N ASN A 46 1.36 -34.69 -28.10
CA ASN A 46 0.43 -34.19 -27.09
C ASN A 46 1.16 -33.64 -25.86
N GLU A 47 2.31 -34.23 -25.49
CA GLU A 47 3.11 -33.81 -24.34
C GLU A 47 3.59 -32.35 -24.47
N GLY A 48 4.18 -31.96 -25.61
CA GLY A 48 4.63 -30.59 -25.82
C GLY A 48 3.48 -29.58 -25.87
N ARG A 49 2.31 -29.98 -26.36
CA ARG A 49 1.08 -29.16 -26.32
C ARG A 49 0.59 -28.96 -24.88
N THR A 50 0.63 -30.01 -24.06
CA THR A 50 0.27 -29.94 -22.64
C THR A 50 1.22 -29.01 -21.88
N VAL A 51 2.53 -29.09 -22.12
CA VAL A 51 3.51 -28.16 -21.53
C VAL A 51 3.21 -26.72 -21.92
N GLY A 52 2.92 -26.48 -23.21
CA GLY A 52 2.53 -25.14 -23.68
C GLY A 52 1.25 -24.62 -23.01
N ALA A 53 0.25 -25.49 -22.77
CA ALA A 53 -0.97 -25.12 -22.05
C ALA A 53 -0.69 -24.69 -20.60
N PHE A 54 0.25 -25.35 -19.90
CA PHE A 54 0.67 -24.92 -18.56
C PHE A 54 1.26 -23.51 -18.56
N PHE A 55 2.05 -23.14 -19.57
CA PHE A 55 2.54 -21.77 -19.71
C PHE A 55 1.40 -20.76 -19.89
N ILE A 56 0.38 -21.09 -20.69
CA ILE A 56 -0.80 -20.21 -20.84
C ILE A 56 -1.56 -20.05 -19.51
N VAL A 57 -1.74 -21.13 -18.75
CA VAL A 57 -2.33 -21.05 -17.41
C VAL A 57 -1.49 -20.17 -16.50
N ALA A 58 -0.16 -20.32 -16.52
CA ALA A 58 0.76 -19.48 -15.75
C ALA A 58 0.63 -17.99 -16.13
N VAL A 59 0.48 -17.68 -17.42
CA VAL A 59 0.26 -16.30 -17.92
C VAL A 59 -1.03 -15.70 -17.35
N ILE A 60 -2.13 -16.47 -17.34
CA ILE A 60 -3.41 -16.01 -16.79
C ILE A 60 -3.26 -15.72 -15.28
N VAL A 61 -2.62 -16.64 -14.55
CA VAL A 61 -2.36 -16.47 -13.11
C VAL A 61 -1.50 -15.23 -12.87
N LEU A 62 -0.39 -15.07 -13.60
CA LEU A 62 0.49 -13.90 -13.50
C LEU A 62 -0.25 -12.59 -13.82
N ALA A 63 -1.13 -12.57 -14.82
CA ALA A 63 -1.91 -11.39 -15.17
C ALA A 63 -2.87 -10.99 -14.03
N ILE A 64 -3.55 -11.96 -13.42
CA ILE A 64 -4.45 -11.71 -12.27
C ILE A 64 -3.65 -11.13 -11.09
N PHE A 65 -2.54 -11.76 -10.71
CA PHE A 65 -1.70 -11.26 -9.62
C PHE A 65 -1.09 -9.89 -9.93
N SER A 66 -0.70 -9.66 -11.19
CA SER A 66 -0.21 -8.36 -11.65
C SER A 66 -1.24 -7.27 -11.39
N ILE A 67 -2.49 -7.47 -11.80
CA ILE A 67 -3.57 -6.49 -11.60
C ILE A 67 -3.83 -6.26 -10.11
N LEU A 68 -3.90 -7.31 -9.31
CA LEU A 68 -4.16 -7.20 -7.88
C LEU A 68 -3.05 -6.44 -7.14
N PHE A 69 -1.79 -6.78 -7.40
CA PHE A 69 -0.67 -6.20 -6.66
C PHE A 69 -0.30 -4.80 -7.15
N THR A 70 -0.29 -4.58 -8.46
CA THR A 70 0.07 -3.28 -9.02
C THR A 70 -1.10 -2.30 -8.91
N GLY A 71 -2.34 -2.78 -9.13
CA GLY A 71 -3.54 -1.97 -9.07
C GLY A 71 -3.78 -1.40 -7.68
N SER A 72 -3.61 -2.20 -6.62
CA SER A 72 -3.74 -1.73 -5.23
C SER A 72 -2.70 -0.66 -4.87
N GLN A 73 -1.44 -0.84 -5.30
CA GLN A 73 -0.37 0.14 -5.07
C GLN A 73 -0.59 1.44 -5.84
N ILE A 74 -0.91 1.37 -7.14
CA ILE A 74 -1.17 2.56 -7.96
C ILE A 74 -2.41 3.29 -7.46
N LEU A 75 -3.48 2.57 -7.14
CA LEU A 75 -4.71 3.17 -6.62
C LEU A 75 -4.51 3.80 -5.23
N GLY A 76 -3.78 3.12 -4.35
CA GLY A 76 -3.39 3.67 -3.05
C GLY A 76 -2.53 4.92 -3.20
N GLY A 77 -1.50 4.85 -4.04
CA GLY A 77 -0.61 5.98 -4.29
C GLY A 77 -1.31 7.19 -4.91
N TYR A 78 -2.19 6.97 -5.90
CA TYR A 78 -2.99 8.02 -6.51
C TYR A 78 -3.95 8.69 -5.51
N LYS A 79 -4.65 7.89 -4.70
CA LYS A 79 -5.58 8.42 -3.69
C LYS A 79 -4.86 9.22 -2.61
N LEU A 80 -3.70 8.76 -2.15
CA LEU A 80 -2.84 9.52 -1.23
C LEU A 80 -2.38 10.82 -1.86
N PHE A 81 -1.87 10.78 -3.09
CA PHE A 81 -1.42 11.97 -3.82
C PHE A 81 -2.52 13.02 -4.01
N LYS A 82 -3.78 12.60 -4.17
CA LYS A 82 -4.95 13.47 -4.32
C LYS A 82 -5.72 13.73 -3.01
N GLU A 83 -5.19 13.31 -1.86
CA GLU A 83 -5.76 13.54 -0.52
C GLU A 83 -7.24 13.11 -0.41
N LYS A 84 -7.62 12.00 -1.05
CA LYS A 84 -9.01 11.50 -1.04
C LYS A 84 -9.42 10.97 0.34
N PRO A 85 -10.72 10.98 0.70
CA PRO A 85 -11.17 10.53 2.03
C PRO A 85 -10.84 9.06 2.34
N ASN A 86 -10.84 8.20 1.33
CA ASN A 86 -10.48 6.78 1.46
C ASN A 86 -8.99 6.52 1.22
N ALA A 87 -8.14 7.55 1.12
CA ALA A 87 -6.74 7.39 0.74
C ALA A 87 -5.94 6.57 1.74
N ARG A 88 -6.20 6.74 3.04
CA ARG A 88 -5.47 6.03 4.10
C ARG A 88 -5.61 4.52 4.00
N VAL A 89 -6.83 4.01 3.81
CA VAL A 89 -7.09 2.56 3.72
C VAL A 89 -6.38 1.97 2.50
N TRP A 90 -6.52 2.60 1.34
CA TRP A 90 -5.86 2.13 0.12
C TRP A 90 -4.34 2.27 0.17
N GLY A 91 -3.84 3.31 0.84
CA GLY A 91 -2.43 3.50 1.12
C GLY A 91 -1.84 2.37 1.97
N ILE A 92 -2.51 2.00 3.06
CA ILE A 92 -2.09 0.89 3.93
C ILE A 92 -2.07 -0.43 3.16
N ILE A 93 -3.13 -0.73 2.41
CA ILE A 93 -3.20 -1.94 1.57
C ILE A 93 -2.04 -1.96 0.57
N GLY A 94 -1.81 -0.85 -0.14
CA GLY A 94 -0.70 -0.72 -1.08
C GLY A 94 0.67 -0.91 -0.42
N SER A 95 0.87 -0.36 0.78
CA SER A 95 2.13 -0.49 1.53
C SER A 95 2.38 -1.92 2.05
N ILE A 96 1.34 -2.64 2.49
CA ILE A 96 1.50 -4.05 2.90
C ILE A 96 1.87 -4.91 1.69
N ILE A 97 1.19 -4.70 0.55
CA ILE A 97 1.46 -5.44 -0.68
C ILE A 97 2.87 -5.14 -1.19
N SER A 98 3.34 -3.89 -1.12
CA SER A 98 4.69 -3.56 -1.56
C SER A 98 5.75 -4.28 -0.71
N CYS A 99 5.50 -4.55 0.58
CA CYS A 99 6.44 -5.28 1.43
C CYS A 99 6.75 -6.71 0.97
N LEU A 100 5.90 -7.32 0.13
CA LEU A 100 6.16 -8.64 -0.46
C LEU A 100 7.32 -8.63 -1.48
N SER A 101 7.77 -7.45 -1.91
CA SER A 101 8.87 -7.24 -2.85
C SER A 101 10.10 -6.70 -2.12
N PHE A 102 11.15 -7.51 -1.98
CA PHE A 102 12.39 -7.13 -1.30
C PHE A 102 13.51 -6.80 -2.30
N PRO A 103 14.34 -5.74 -2.06
CA PRO A 103 14.31 -4.82 -0.92
C PRO A 103 13.49 -3.54 -1.14
N LEU A 104 13.25 -3.15 -2.39
CA LEU A 104 12.68 -1.84 -2.72
C LEU A 104 11.22 -1.70 -2.24
N GLY A 105 10.39 -2.71 -2.47
CA GLY A 105 8.98 -2.67 -2.06
C GLY A 105 8.82 -2.67 -0.54
N THR A 106 9.70 -3.37 0.18
CA THR A 106 9.79 -3.31 1.65
C THR A 106 10.12 -1.90 2.14
N ALA A 107 11.09 -1.21 1.52
CA ALA A 107 11.39 0.17 1.90
C ALA A 107 10.19 1.11 1.70
N VAL A 108 9.51 1.01 0.55
CA VAL A 108 8.28 1.77 0.26
C VAL A 108 7.16 1.45 1.25
N GLY A 109 6.98 0.16 1.54
CA GLY A 109 5.91 -0.33 2.40
C GLY A 109 6.10 0.07 3.85
N VAL A 110 7.30 -0.11 4.38
CA VAL A 110 7.65 0.31 5.75
C VAL A 110 7.51 1.83 5.90
N TYR A 111 7.98 2.62 4.93
CA TYR A 111 7.84 4.07 4.97
C TYR A 111 6.36 4.50 4.95
N GLY A 112 5.55 3.89 4.09
CA GLY A 112 4.11 4.16 4.01
C GLY A 112 3.36 3.79 5.29
N MET A 113 3.64 2.61 5.86
CA MET A 113 3.03 2.19 7.13
C MET A 113 3.47 3.07 8.31
N TRP A 114 4.76 3.41 8.40
CA TRP A 114 5.26 4.33 9.42
C TRP A 114 4.50 5.66 9.40
N PHE A 115 4.28 6.25 8.22
CA PHE A 115 3.54 7.50 8.09
C PHE A 115 2.03 7.32 8.38
N LEU A 116 1.37 6.33 7.77
CA LEU A 116 -0.10 6.17 7.83
C LEU A 116 -0.61 5.65 9.18
N PHE A 117 0.23 4.97 9.94
CA PHE A 117 -0.05 4.57 11.33
C PHE A 117 0.46 5.58 12.37
N GLY A 118 1.40 6.45 11.99
CA GLY A 118 1.89 7.53 12.84
C GLY A 118 0.85 8.63 13.08
N ASP A 119 1.14 9.49 14.05
CA ASP A 119 0.22 10.54 14.50
C ASP A 119 -0.07 11.55 13.39
N MET A 120 0.91 11.89 12.56
CA MET A 120 0.73 12.79 11.41
C MET A 120 -0.32 12.26 10.42
N GLY A 121 -0.23 10.98 10.03
CA GLY A 121 -1.18 10.36 9.10
C GLY A 121 -2.56 10.18 9.73
N LYS A 122 -2.62 9.84 11.03
CA LYS A 122 -3.88 9.77 11.79
C LYS A 122 -4.57 11.14 11.87
N GLN A 123 -3.85 12.19 12.24
CA GLN A 123 -4.39 13.55 12.31
C GLN A 123 -4.93 14.01 10.94
N MET A 124 -4.21 13.72 9.86
CA MET A 124 -4.63 14.12 8.52
C MET A 124 -5.93 13.46 8.05
N TYR A 125 -6.14 12.18 8.37
CA TYR A 125 -7.26 11.39 7.81
C TYR A 125 -8.36 11.02 8.79
N LEU A 126 -8.07 10.93 10.09
CA LEU A 126 -9.06 10.63 11.14
C LEU A 126 -9.55 11.90 11.83
N ASN A 127 -8.69 12.88 12.06
CA ASN A 127 -9.06 14.09 12.82
C ASN A 127 -9.69 15.18 11.96
N ALA A 128 -9.81 14.98 10.64
CA ALA A 128 -10.56 15.87 9.76
C ALA A 128 -12.05 16.02 10.15
N GLY A 129 -12.57 15.15 11.03
CA GLY A 129 -13.93 15.22 11.58
C GLY A 129 -14.03 15.24 13.12
N MET A 130 -12.91 15.33 13.86
CA MET A 130 -12.91 15.32 15.33
C MET A 130 -12.49 16.69 15.87
N PRO A 131 -13.27 17.34 16.76
CA PRO A 131 -12.84 18.58 17.39
C PRO A 131 -11.52 18.34 18.14
N GLN A 132 -10.57 19.27 18.00
CA GLN A 132 -9.19 19.19 18.53
C GLN A 132 -9.10 18.91 20.04
N GLN A 133 -10.22 19.01 20.76
CA GLN A 133 -10.33 18.78 22.21
C GLN A 133 -10.09 17.32 22.62
N MET A 134 -10.28 16.32 21.75
CA MET A 134 -10.08 14.90 22.14
C MET A 134 -8.61 14.45 22.15
N PHE A 135 -7.70 15.18 21.51
CA PHE A 135 -6.26 14.87 21.48
C PHE A 135 -5.43 15.81 22.36
N GLN A 136 -6.07 16.78 23.01
CA GLN A 136 -5.50 17.35 24.21
C GLN A 136 -5.48 16.21 25.23
N GLN A 137 -4.31 15.59 25.40
CA GLN A 137 -4.04 14.87 26.64
C GLN A 137 -4.54 15.77 27.77
N PRO A 138 -5.37 15.26 28.71
CA PRO A 138 -5.70 16.05 29.88
C PRO A 138 -4.36 16.49 30.45
N ASN A 139 -4.12 17.80 30.49
CA ASN A 139 -3.04 18.31 31.31
C ASN A 139 -3.45 17.88 32.71
N TYR A 140 -2.86 16.79 33.21
CA TYR A 140 -2.95 16.43 34.61
C TYR A 140 -2.08 17.49 35.32
N ASP A 141 -2.58 18.72 35.37
CA ASP A 141 -2.06 19.73 36.27
C ASP A 141 -2.24 19.11 37.65
N TYR A 142 -1.13 18.67 38.23
CA TYR A 142 -1.02 18.22 39.62
C TYR A 142 -1.26 19.38 40.61
N GLN A 143 -2.00 20.42 40.23
CA GLN A 143 -2.45 21.49 41.10
C GLN A 143 -3.72 21.05 41.83
N GLN A 144 -3.65 19.93 42.55
CA GLN A 144 -4.55 19.73 43.68
C GLN A 144 -4.06 20.68 44.78
N GLN A 145 -4.60 21.89 44.82
CA GLN A 145 -4.55 22.66 46.06
C GLN A 145 -5.26 21.81 47.13
N PRO A 146 -4.59 21.43 48.23
CA PRO A 146 -5.24 20.67 49.29
C PRO A 146 -6.45 21.47 49.81
N PRO A 147 -7.55 20.80 50.17
CA PRO A 147 -8.75 21.48 50.66
C PRO A 147 -8.39 22.38 51.85
N PRO A 148 -9.00 23.57 51.97
CA PRO A 148 -8.71 24.49 53.04
C PRO A 148 -8.90 23.81 54.41
N PRO A 149 -8.08 24.13 55.43
CA PRO A 149 -7.96 23.35 56.67
C PRO A 149 -9.24 23.14 57.50
N ASN A 150 -10.37 23.72 57.11
CA ASN A 150 -11.61 23.78 57.87
C ASN A 150 -12.82 23.08 57.20
N SER A 151 -12.63 22.28 56.14
CA SER A 151 -13.72 21.53 55.50
C SER A 151 -14.15 20.24 56.24
N TRP A 152 -13.60 19.99 57.45
CA TRP A 152 -13.89 18.81 58.27
C TRP A 152 -14.62 19.15 59.58
N GLN A 153 -15.27 20.32 59.65
CA GLN A 153 -16.16 20.69 60.76
C GLN A 153 -17.63 20.46 60.38
#